data_AF-A0A6A8LSQ2-F1
#
_entry.id   AF-A0A6A8LSQ2-F1
#
_cell.length_a   1.000
_cell.length_b   1.000
_cell.length_c   1.000
_cell.angle_alpha   90.00
_cell.angle_beta   90.00
_cell.angle_gamma   90.00
#
_symmetry.space_group_name_H-M   'P 1'
#
loop_
_entity.id
_entity.type
_entity.pdbx_description
1 polymer ?
#
loop_
_entity_poly.entity_id
_entity_poly.type
_entity_poly.pdbx_seq_one_letter_code
_entity_poly.pdbx_strand_id
1 'polypeptide(L)'
;VITDHDEYFKQLGEYVKENLHNVEKFEVLPYHTMGVHKYQEMGIRYRLEGVEPPTPERVKNAEKLLEVDRYQGYKDWYPGINTL
;
A
#
# COMPACT_ATOMS: atom_id res chain seq x y z
N VAL A 1 10.44 -2.21 -8.96
CA VAL A 1 10.77 -1.13 -7.97
C VAL A 1 11.05 -1.78 -6.62
N ILE A 2 11.67 -1.07 -5.66
CA ILE A 2 12.23 -1.60 -4.39
C ILE A 2 11.35 -2.66 -3.70
N THR A 3 10.05 -2.41 -3.58
CA THR A 3 9.07 -3.31 -2.94
C THR A 3 8.08 -3.92 -3.94
N ASP A 4 8.28 -3.69 -5.24
CA ASP A 4 7.33 -4.00 -6.30
C ASP A 4 7.69 -5.32 -7.01
N HIS A 5 7.67 -6.40 -6.24
CA HIS A 5 7.96 -7.75 -6.70
C HIS A 5 6.76 -8.66 -6.40
N ASP A 6 6.29 -9.39 -7.41
CA ASP A 6 5.09 -10.24 -7.28
C ASP A 6 5.24 -11.31 -6.20
N GLU A 7 6.45 -11.82 -6.00
CA GLU A 7 6.76 -12.76 -4.92
C GLU A 7 6.53 -12.15 -3.54
N TYR A 8 6.96 -10.89 -3.33
CA TYR A 8 6.76 -10.20 -2.05
C TYR A 8 5.28 -9.94 -1.79
N PHE A 9 4.51 -9.61 -2.83
CA PHE A 9 3.07 -9.44 -2.69
C PHE A 9 2.37 -10.74 -2.30
N LYS A 10 2.74 -11.86 -2.92
CA LYS A 10 2.18 -13.19 -2.57
C LYS A 10 2.52 -13.56 -1.12
N GLN A 11 3.79 -13.46 -0.73
CA GLN A 11 4.24 -13.79 0.62
C GLN A 11 3.57 -12.92 1.67
N LEU A 12 3.44 -11.60 1.43
CA LEU A 12 2.75 -10.70 2.35
C LEU A 12 1.25 -11.00 2.43
N GLY A 13 0.60 -11.24 1.28
CA GLY A 13 -0.82 -11.62 1.23
C GLY A 13 -1.10 -12.91 1.99
N GLU A 14 -0.26 -13.94 1.81
CA GLU A 14 -0.32 -15.20 2.56
C GLU A 14 -0.13 -14.97 4.06
N TYR A 15 0.89 -14.21 4.46
CA TYR A 15 1.14 -13.91 5.86
C TYR A 15 -0.05 -13.23 6.53
N VAL A 16 -0.61 -12.19 5.91
CA VAL A 16 -1.77 -11.45 6.44
C VAL A 16 -2.97 -12.39 6.56
N LYS A 17 -3.25 -13.18 5.52
CA LYS A 17 -4.36 -14.14 5.47
C LYS A 17 -4.28 -15.22 6.55
N GLU A 18 -3.09 -15.76 6.79
CA GLU A 18 -2.90 -16.91 7.68
C GLU A 18 -2.73 -16.50 9.15
N ASN A 19 -2.14 -15.32 9.41
CA ASN A 19 -1.67 -14.97 10.75
C ASN A 19 -2.43 -13.79 11.38
N LEU A 20 -3.14 -12.97 10.60
CA LEU A 20 -3.84 -11.79 11.12
C LEU A 20 -5.36 -11.93 10.96
N HIS A 21 -6.09 -11.95 12.08
CA HIS A 21 -7.54 -12.16 12.10
C HIS A 21 -8.36 -10.88 12.31
N ASN A 22 -7.69 -9.75 12.48
CA ASN A 22 -8.28 -8.45 12.82
C ASN A 22 -8.03 -7.38 11.74
N VAL A 23 -7.68 -7.79 10.53
CA VAL A 23 -7.45 -6.86 9.42
C VAL A 23 -8.80 -6.52 8.78
N GLU A 24 -9.19 -5.26 8.89
CA GLU A 24 -10.46 -4.75 8.35
C GLU A 24 -10.32 -4.18 6.93
N LYS A 25 -9.11 -3.75 6.56
CA LYS A 25 -8.79 -3.12 5.27
C LYS A 25 -7.33 -3.37 4.89
N PHE A 26 -7.09 -3.61 3.61
CA PHE A 26 -5.75 -3.67 3.04
C PHE A 26 -5.70 -2.79 1.78
N GLU A 27 -4.82 -1.79 1.74
CA GLU A 27 -4.70 -0.86 0.61
C GLU A 27 -3.28 -0.83 0.04
N VAL A 28 -3.21 -0.73 -1.30
CA VAL A 28 -1.95 -0.49 -2.01
C VAL A 28 -1.78 1.02 -2.21
N LEU A 29 -0.72 1.58 -1.63
CA LEU A 29 -0.36 2.99 -1.81
C LEU A 29 0.77 3.10 -2.85
N PRO A 30 0.48 3.61 -4.07
CA PRO A 30 1.52 3.80 -5.07
C PRO A 30 2.48 4.91 -4.64
N TYR A 31 3.76 4.70 -4.91
CA TYR A 31 4.78 5.74 -4.74
C TYR A 31 4.44 6.99 -5.57
N HIS A 32 4.77 8.17 -5.04
CA HIS A 32 4.54 9.46 -5.70
C HIS A 32 5.70 10.43 -5.47
N THR A 33 5.87 11.42 -6.36
CA THR A 33 6.99 12.38 -6.32
C THR A 33 6.65 13.72 -5.67
N MET A 34 5.43 13.92 -5.16
CA MET A 34 4.96 15.22 -4.63
C MET A 34 5.88 15.90 -3.60
N GLY A 35 6.64 15.13 -2.80
CA GLY A 35 7.52 15.66 -1.75
C GLY A 35 8.95 15.97 -2.17
N VAL A 36 9.36 15.66 -3.41
CA VAL A 36 10.76 15.75 -3.85
C VAL A 36 11.31 17.19 -3.75
N HIS A 37 10.51 18.20 -4.09
CA HIS A 37 10.92 19.60 -4.02
C HIS A 37 11.37 20.04 -2.61
N LYS A 38 10.73 19.52 -1.55
CA LYS A 38 11.09 19.85 -0.16
C LYS A 38 12.50 19.40 0.19
N TYR A 39 12.95 18.27 -0.35
CA TYR A 39 14.33 17.79 -0.17
C TYR A 39 15.33 18.73 -0.84
N GLN A 40 15.00 19.22 -2.04
CA GLN A 40 15.82 20.17 -2.78
C GLN A 40 15.96 21.51 -2.03
N GLU A 41 14.86 22.03 -1.48
CA GLU A 41 14.84 23.26 -0.67
C GLU A 41 15.70 23.16 0.60
N MET A 42 15.73 21.98 1.24
CA MET A 42 16.56 21.72 2.41
C MET A 42 18.04 21.42 2.07
N GLY A 43 18.41 21.36 0.79
CA GLY A 43 19.75 20.94 0.36
C GLY A 43 20.07 19.48 0.67
N ILE A 44 19.05 18.63 0.85
CA ILE A 44 19.20 17.20 1.19
C ILE A 44 19.06 16.37 -0.09
N ARG A 45 20.01 15.47 -0.35
CA ARG A 45 19.94 14.53 -1.47
C ARG A 45 18.73 13.60 -1.34
N TYR A 46 17.86 13.58 -2.34
CA TYR A 46 16.74 12.66 -2.41
C TYR A 46 17.17 11.28 -2.93
N ARG A 47 16.91 10.22 -2.17
CA ARG A 47 17.43 8.88 -2.48
C ARG A 47 16.68 8.14 -3.59
N LEU A 48 15.45 8.56 -3.91
CA LEU A 48 14.61 7.94 -4.94
C LEU A 48 14.51 8.83 -6.19
N GLU A 49 15.52 9.67 -6.42
CA GLU A 49 15.60 10.49 -7.62
C GLU A 49 15.60 9.61 -8.88
N GLY A 50 14.77 9.96 -9.87
CA GLY A 50 14.59 9.18 -11.09
C GLY A 50 13.73 7.91 -10.96
N VAL A 51 13.19 7.61 -9.77
CA VAL A 51 12.19 6.55 -9.61
C VAL A 51 10.82 7.10 -10.00
N GLU A 52 10.19 6.45 -10.97
CA GLU A 52 8.84 6.79 -11.44
C GLU A 52 7.75 6.10 -10.59
N PRO A 53 6.57 6.74 -10.42
CA PRO A 53 5.38 6.08 -9.90
C PRO A 53 5.03 4.80 -10.68
N PRO A 54 4.46 3.76 -10.02
CA PRO A 54 4.00 2.57 -10.72
C PRO A 54 2.81 2.91 -11.63
N THR A 55 2.63 2.12 -12.70
CA THR A 55 1.46 2.27 -13.57
C THR A 55 0.18 1.81 -12.87
N PRO A 56 -1.01 2.28 -13.30
CA PRO A 56 -2.28 1.79 -12.78
C PRO A 56 -2.44 0.26 -12.87
N GLU A 57 -1.97 -0.34 -13.97
CA GLU A 57 -2.00 -1.80 -14.16
C GLU A 57 -1.12 -2.52 -13.14
N ARG A 58 0.04 -1.93 -12.79
CA ARG A 58 0.95 -2.50 -11.80
C ARG A 58 0.35 -2.48 -10.40
N VAL A 59 -0.31 -1.39 -10.05
CA VAL A 59 -1.08 -1.24 -8.80
C VAL A 59 -2.18 -2.29 -8.74
N LYS A 60 -2.98 -2.41 -9.80
CA LYS A 60 -4.05 -3.41 -9.89
C LYS A 60 -3.55 -4.85 -9.77
N ASN A 61 -2.38 -5.16 -10.34
CA ASN A 61 -1.75 -6.46 -10.16
C ASN A 61 -1.34 -6.70 -8.70
N ALA A 62 -0.76 -5.70 -8.03
CA ALA A 62 -0.40 -5.79 -6.62
C ALA A 62 -1.64 -6.01 -5.73
N GLU A 63 -2.71 -5.24 -5.95
CA GLU A 63 -4.00 -5.39 -5.25
C GLU A 63 -4.55 -6.82 -5.39
N LYS A 64 -4.52 -7.37 -6.60
CA LYS A 64 -4.95 -8.75 -6.88
C LYS A 64 -4.10 -9.77 -6.12
N LEU A 65 -2.77 -9.63 -6.13
CA LEU A 65 -1.87 -10.57 -5.48
C LEU A 65 -1.94 -10.49 -3.95
N LEU A 66 -2.26 -9.33 -3.39
CA LEU A 66 -2.46 -9.10 -1.96
C LEU A 66 -3.87 -9.47 -1.48
N GLU A 67 -4.77 -9.86 -2.39
CA GLU A 67 -6.17 -10.19 -2.09
C GLU A 67 -6.91 -9.06 -1.35
N VAL A 68 -6.67 -7.78 -1.70
CA VAL A 68 -7.20 -6.61 -0.94
C VAL A 68 -8.73 -6.61 -0.82
N ASP A 69 -9.43 -7.15 -1.82
CA ASP A 69 -10.89 -7.26 -1.84
C ASP A 69 -11.45 -8.18 -0.76
N ARG A 70 -10.62 -8.99 -0.10
CA ARG A 70 -11.01 -9.81 1.05
C ARG A 70 -11.32 -8.98 2.30
N TYR A 71 -10.71 -7.80 2.43
CA TYR A 71 -10.73 -7.00 3.65
C TYR A 71 -11.64 -5.79 3.48
N GLN A 72 -12.94 -6.00 3.70
CA GLN A 72 -13.99 -5.01 3.46
C GLN A 72 -14.76 -4.61 4.72
N GLY A 73 -14.40 -5.13 5.89
CA GLY A 73 -15.13 -4.86 7.14
C GLY A 73 -15.07 -3.40 7.57
N TYR A 74 -14.09 -2.64 7.06
CA TYR A 74 -14.05 -1.17 7.21
C TYR A 74 -15.25 -0.44 6.60
N LYS A 75 -15.98 -1.04 5.66
CA LYS A 75 -17.17 -0.41 5.04
C LYS A 75 -18.35 -0.37 5.99
N ASP A 76 -18.44 -1.35 6.87
CA ASP A 76 -19.47 -1.44 7.90
C ASP A 76 -19.04 -0.69 9.18
N TRP A 77 -17.77 -0.27 9.23
CA TRP A 77 -17.23 0.52 10.32
C TRP A 77 -17.62 1.99 10.18
N TYR A 78 -18.47 2.47 11.11
CA TYR A 78 -18.80 3.88 11.24
C TYR A 78 -18.26 4.43 12.56
N PRO A 79 -17.36 5.42 12.54
CA PRO A 79 -16.85 6.02 13.77
C PRO A 79 -18.01 6.65 14.57
N GLY A 80 -18.20 6.17 15.81
CA GLY A 80 -19.17 6.72 16.76
C GLY A 80 -20.49 5.94 16.93
N ILE A 81 -20.74 4.87 16.14
CA ILE A 81 -21.97 4.05 16.29
C ILE A 81 -21.71 2.78 17.14
N ASN A 82 -20.50 2.22 17.07
CA ASN A 82 -20.13 0.97 17.77
C ASN A 82 -19.13 1.18 18.93
N THR A 83 -19.11 2.36 19.55
CA THR A 83 -18.29 2.67 20.73
C THR A 83 -19.06 2.53 22.05
N LEU A 84 -19.88 1.49 22.18
CA LEU A 84 -20.60 1.14 23.41
C LEU A 84 -20.21 -0.28 23.85
#